data_AF-A0A382AB42-F1
#
_entry.id   AF-A0A382AB42-F1
#
_cell.length_a   1.000
_cell.length_b   1.000
_cell.length_c   1.000
_cell.angle_alpha   90.00
_cell.angle_beta   90.00
_cell.angle_gamma   90.00
#
_symmetry.space_group_name_H-M   'P 1'
#
loop_
_entity.id
_entity.type
_entity.pdbx_description
1 polymer ?
#
loop_
_entity_poly.entity_id
_entity_poly.type
_entity_poly.pdbx_seq_one_letter_code
_entity_poly.pdbx_strand_id
1 'polypeptide(L)' 'MDVIVSDQDLVDYLNLLSAKTGSKMEVISGTSEYGLMLSNIGKVGAILRYNPNYSS' A
#
# COMPACT_ATOMS: atom_id res chain seq x y z
N MET A 1 6.27 16.57 28.50
CA MET A 1 7.37 16.04 27.67
C MET A 1 6.71 15.59 26.40
N ASP A 2 6.79 16.39 25.34
CA ASP A 2 6.17 16.07 24.05
C ASP A 2 6.90 14.87 23.46
N VAL A 3 6.23 13.72 23.42
CA VAL A 3 6.75 12.51 22.81
C VAL A 3 6.64 12.70 21.31
N ILE A 4 7.76 13.03 20.67
CA ILE A 4 7.87 13.04 19.21
C ILE A 4 7.94 11.56 18.79
N VAL A 5 6.81 10.99 18.40
CA VAL A 5 6.75 9.64 17.82
C VAL A 5 7.34 9.72 16.42
N SER A 6 8.63 9.35 16.27
CA SER A 6 9.31 9.34 14.96
C SER A 6 8.99 8.09 14.14
N ASP A 7 8.53 7.02 14.78
CA ASP A 7 8.37 5.71 14.17
C ASP A 7 6.89 5.43 13.98
N GLN A 8 6.45 5.49 12.73
CA GLN A 8 5.11 5.08 12.31
C GLN A 8 5.21 3.80 11.49
N ASP A 9 4.32 2.84 11.74
CA ASP A 9 4.24 1.62 10.95
C ASP A 9 3.92 1.98 9.48
N LEU A 10 4.64 1.34 8.55
CA LEU A 10 4.47 1.55 7.12
C LEU A 10 3.03 1.26 6.66
N VAL A 11 2.40 0.21 7.20
CA VAL A 11 1.05 -0.20 6.81
C VAL A 11 0.05 0.84 7.28
N ASP A 12 0.20 1.32 8.52
CA ASP A 12 -0.67 2.36 9.08
C ASP A 12 -0.51 3.70 8.35
N TYR A 13 0.71 4.09 8.04
CA TYR A 13 0.98 5.31 7.27
C TYR A 13 0.38 5.22 5.85
N LEU A 14 0.58 4.11 5.15
CA LEU A 14 0.00 3.89 3.82
C LEU A 14 -1.52 3.83 3.86
N ASN A 15 -2.10 3.26 4.91
CA ASN A 15 -3.56 3.26 5.11
C ASN A 15 -4.09 4.70 5.24
N LEU A 16 -3.45 5.52 6.08
CA LEU A 16 -3.79 6.94 6.24
C LEU A 16 -3.70 7.70 4.92
N LEU A 17 -2.63 7.46 4.15
CA LEU A 17 -2.44 8.11 2.85
C LEU A 17 -3.46 7.61 1.80
N SER A 18 -3.81 6.32 1.82
CA SER A 18 -4.82 5.75 0.94
C SER A 18 -6.18 6.38 1.16
N ALA A 19 -6.57 6.62 2.41
CA ALA A 19 -7.80 7.32 2.77
C ALA A 19 -7.83 8.75 2.21
N LYS A 20 -6.71 9.48 2.27
CA LYS A 20 -6.58 10.84 1.72
C LYS A 20 -6.60 10.88 0.20
N THR A 21 -6.02 9.87 -0.45
CA THR A 21 -5.90 9.80 -1.93
C THR A 21 -7.10 9.12 -2.59
N GLY A 22 -8.07 8.64 -1.81
CA GLY A 22 -9.23 7.90 -2.32
C GLY A 22 -8.88 6.50 -2.85
N SER A 23 -7.75 5.95 -2.42
CA SER A 23 -7.30 4.59 -2.74
C SER A 23 -7.71 3.62 -1.64
N LYS A 24 -7.92 2.35 -1.99
CA LYS A 24 -8.22 1.29 -1.02
C LYS A 24 -6.97 0.46 -0.78
N MET A 25 -6.55 0.34 0.47
CA MET A 25 -5.46 -0.55 0.88
C MET A 25 -6.03 -1.86 1.42
N GLU A 26 -5.49 -2.99 0.97
CA GLU A 26 -5.89 -4.32 1.41
C GLU A 26 -4.64 -5.12 1.80
N VAL A 27 -4.63 -5.69 3.01
CA VAL A 27 -3.56 -6.54 3.50
C VAL A 27 -3.94 -8.00 3.25
N ILE A 28 -3.11 -8.72 2.51
CA ILE A 28 -3.34 -10.11 2.12
C ILE A 28 -2.34 -11.01 2.84
N SER A 29 -2.80 -12.16 3.32
CA SER A 29 -1.91 -13.16 3.93
C SER A 29 -0.94 -13.73 2.89
N GLY A 30 0.34 -13.80 3.25
CA GLY A 30 1.39 -14.42 2.42
C GLY A 30 1.22 -15.93 2.21
N THR A 31 0.32 -16.58 2.97
CA THR A 31 -0.01 -18.01 2.80
C THR A 31 -1.11 -18.27 1.77
N SER A 32 -1.78 -17.22 1.28
CA SER A 32 -2.80 -17.35 0.23
C SER A 32 -2.17 -17.44 -1.16
N GLU A 33 -2.87 -18.06 -2.12
CA GLU A 33 -2.41 -18.16 -3.51
C GLU A 33 -2.08 -16.77 -4.10
N TYR A 34 -2.96 -15.80 -3.86
CA TYR A 34 -2.75 -14.40 -4.26
C TYR A 34 -1.59 -13.73 -3.53
N GLY A 35 -1.37 -14.05 -2.25
CA GLY A 35 -0.23 -13.57 -1.47
C GLY A 35 1.11 -14.08 -2.00
N LEU A 36 1.16 -15.33 -2.45
CA LEU A 36 2.34 -15.91 -3.09
C LEU A 36 2.64 -15.23 -4.43
N MET A 37 1.62 -14.92 -5.22
CA MET A 37 1.78 -14.13 -6.45
C MET A 37 2.32 -12.72 -6.16
N LEU A 38 1.82 -12.05 -5.11
CA LEU A 38 2.31 -10.73 -4.68
C LEU A 38 3.75 -10.76 -4.17
N SER A 39 4.20 -11.87 -3.60
CA SER A 39 5.58 -12.03 -3.15
C SER A 39 6.59 -11.91 -4.30
N ASN A 40 6.22 -12.36 -5.51
CA ASN A 40 7.08 -12.31 -6.69
C ASN A 40 7.24 -10.90 -7.29
N ILE A 41 6.31 -9.96 -6.98
CA ILE A 41 6.37 -8.58 -7.46
C ILE A 41 6.93 -7.59 -6.42
N GLY A 42 7.46 -8.09 -5.30
CA GLY A 42 8.06 -7.26 -4.25
C GLY A 42 7.18 -7.04 -3.01
N LYS A 43 6.14 -7.86 -2.80
CA LYS A 43 5.24 -7.88 -1.63
C LYS A 43 4.32 -6.67 -1.45
N VAL A 44 4.56 -5.57 -2.18
CA VAL A 44 3.70 -4.37 -2.21
C VAL A 44 3.46 -3.97 -3.65
N GLY A 45 2.21 -3.73 -4.02
CA GLY A 45 1.81 -3.30 -5.34
C GLY A 45 0.60 -2.39 -5.29
N ALA A 46 0.36 -1.65 -6.38
CA ALA A 46 -0.80 -0.78 -6.51
C ALA A 46 -1.53 -1.09 -7.81
N ILE A 47 -2.87 -1.09 -7.75
CA ILE A 47 -3.73 -1.19 -8.92
C ILE A 47 -4.14 0.23 -9.29
N LEU A 48 -3.70 0.67 -10.47
CA LEU A 48 -3.99 2.01 -10.97
C LEU A 48 -5.31 2.01 -11.73
N ARG A 49 -6.16 3.01 -11.49
CA ARG A 49 -7.43 3.17 -12.22
C ARG A 49 -7.21 3.54 -13.70
N TYR A 50 -6.09 4.19 -14.00
CA TYR A 50 -5.75 4.68 -15.34
C TYR A 50 -4.28 4.40 -15.63
N ASN A 51 -3.93 4.35 -16.91
CA ASN A 51 -2.55 4.21 -17.33
C ASN A 51 -1.79 5.53 -17.01
N PRO A 52 -0.77 5.51 -16.15
CA PRO A 52 -0.03 6.72 -15.77
C PRO A 52 0.77 7.31 -16.95
N ASN A 53 1.03 6.51 -17.99
CA ASN A 53 1.71 6.95 -19.22
C ASN A 53 0.73 7.46 -20.27
N TYR A 54 -0.56 7.63 -19.94
CA TYR A 54 -1.53 8.27 -20.81
C TYR A 54 -1.36 9.80 -20.72
N SER A 55 -0.19 10.30 -21.10
CA SER A 55 0.03 11.72 -21.38
C SER A 55 -0.37 11.97 -22.83
N SER A 56 -1.30 12.90 -23.04
CA SER A 56 -1.39 13.62 -24.32
C SER A 56 -0.15 14.46 -24.55
#